data_AF-A0A7C7PB85-F1
#
_entry.id   AF-A0A7C7PB85-F1
#
_cell.length_a   1.000
_cell.length_b   1.000
_cell.length_c   1.000
_cell.angle_alpha   90.00
_cell.angle_beta   90.00
_cell.angle_gamma   90.00
#
_symmetry.space_group_name_H-M   'P 1'
#
loop_
_entity.id
_entity.type
_entity.pdbx_description
1 polymer ?
#
loop_
_entity_poly.entity_id
_entity_poly.type
_entity_poly.pdbx_seq_one_letter_code
_entity_poly.pdbx_strand_id
1 'polypeptide(L)'
;GNGLNSLKKPLKDIYLGNSGTGARLLTGLLSAQNFKSALIGDESLSSRPIKRITTPIELMGGKFEYKNGTLPLHIFGKELKPISYKIPIPSAQVKSGIILAALNTKGQTTINETSITRDHTEIMLKSFGANIKIKKESDMNSIFINGKQELTSKNIYVPCDLSSSSFFIVAAMINKNSNLKLQNININPTRDGILHALKLMGGNITISNQRLINDEIIGDIEVQSSHLKGCELNEDMAKLMIDEYPILSVAASFAKTPSLFKGLKELKVKESDRLELIRFNLNQCGITCEVLNDNLFIDPRKKNKIKNNKIKTSFDHRIAMAFAIMGSKLDHDLQISNSNCINTSFPNFIKSFNKIGGNLIE
;
A
#
# COMPACT_ATOMS: atom_id res chain seq x y z
N GLY A 1 -17.77 22.37 5.34
CA GLY A 1 -16.63 22.54 6.26
C GLY A 1 -16.30 24.02 6.38
N ASN A 2 -15.56 24.44 7.41
CA ASN A 2 -15.33 25.87 7.72
C ASN A 2 -14.02 26.45 7.13
N GLY A 3 -13.41 25.77 6.14
CA GLY A 3 -12.16 26.21 5.48
C GLY A 3 -10.86 25.76 6.15
N LEU A 4 -9.71 26.07 5.52
CA LEU A 4 -8.38 25.56 5.90
C LEU A 4 -7.90 25.99 7.30
N ASN A 5 -8.32 27.15 7.79
CA ASN A 5 -7.91 27.69 9.09
C ASN A 5 -8.89 27.33 10.23
N SER A 6 -9.83 26.42 9.98
CA SER A 6 -10.94 26.15 10.92
C SER A 6 -10.75 24.94 11.83
N LEU A 7 -9.65 24.19 11.65
CA LEU A 7 -9.33 23.09 12.54
C LEU A 7 -9.14 23.61 13.97
N LYS A 8 -9.66 22.87 14.94
CA LYS A 8 -9.56 23.19 16.36
C LYS A 8 -8.58 22.25 17.04
N LYS A 9 -7.97 22.74 18.12
CA LYS A 9 -7.10 21.93 18.98
C LYS A 9 -7.86 20.68 19.45
N PRO A 10 -7.27 19.47 19.30
CA PRO A 10 -7.91 18.26 19.81
C PRO A 10 -7.93 18.26 21.34
N LEU A 11 -8.99 17.68 21.92
CA LEU A 11 -9.15 17.57 23.37
C LEU A 11 -8.26 16.50 24.00
N LYS A 12 -7.85 15.50 23.21
CA LYS A 12 -7.00 14.38 23.60
C LYS A 12 -5.97 14.11 22.50
N ASP A 13 -4.97 13.32 22.84
CA ASP A 13 -4.02 12.78 21.86
C ASP A 13 -4.77 11.97 20.79
N ILE A 14 -4.32 12.09 19.54
CA ILE A 14 -4.97 11.45 18.40
C ILE A 14 -4.42 10.03 18.29
N TYR A 15 -5.24 9.05 18.65
CA TYR A 15 -4.90 7.63 18.52
C TYR A 15 -5.18 7.11 17.12
N LEU A 16 -4.12 6.57 16.49
CA LEU A 16 -4.13 6.13 15.09
C LEU A 16 -4.14 4.60 14.92
N GLY A 17 -4.14 3.85 16.03
CA GLY A 17 -3.96 2.40 15.99
C GLY A 17 -2.71 2.03 15.20
N ASN A 18 -2.86 1.23 14.13
CA ASN A 18 -1.77 0.81 13.25
C ASN A 18 -1.56 1.71 12.01
N SER A 19 -2.29 2.82 11.88
CA SER A 19 -2.36 3.59 10.63
C SER A 19 -1.11 4.44 10.38
N GLY A 20 -0.12 3.86 9.71
CA GLY A 20 1.06 4.59 9.22
C GLY A 20 0.73 5.70 8.23
N THR A 21 -0.31 5.52 7.41
CA THR A 21 -0.83 6.56 6.51
C THR A 21 -1.37 7.74 7.31
N GLY A 22 -2.24 7.48 8.29
CA GLY A 22 -2.82 8.52 9.14
C GLY A 22 -1.74 9.33 9.87
N ALA A 23 -0.75 8.65 10.45
CA ALA A 23 0.34 9.30 11.18
C ALA A 23 1.08 10.30 10.29
N ARG A 24 1.53 9.89 9.11
CA ARG A 24 2.36 10.73 8.24
C ARG A 24 1.59 11.87 7.59
N LEU A 25 0.34 11.64 7.16
CA LEU A 25 -0.49 12.69 6.57
C LEU A 25 -0.89 13.73 7.63
N LEU A 26 -1.32 13.29 8.82
CA LEU A 26 -1.70 14.19 9.90
C LEU A 26 -0.50 14.97 10.45
N THR A 27 0.70 14.39 10.47
CA THR A 27 1.91 15.17 10.81
C THR A 27 2.03 16.41 9.94
N GLY A 28 1.87 16.29 8.62
CA GLY A 28 1.89 17.43 7.71
C GLY A 28 0.76 18.42 7.97
N LEU A 29 -0.48 17.93 8.01
CA LEU A 29 -1.67 18.75 8.22
C LEU A 29 -1.64 19.56 9.53
N LEU A 30 -1.26 18.91 10.63
CA LEU A 30 -1.28 19.49 11.97
C LEU A 30 -0.09 20.44 12.22
N SER A 31 1.02 20.24 11.52
CA SER A 31 2.19 21.13 11.64
C SER A 31 1.94 22.55 11.17
N ALA A 32 1.01 22.71 10.22
CA ALA A 32 0.63 24.01 9.67
C ALA A 32 -0.54 24.68 10.44
N GLN A 33 -0.88 24.20 11.64
CA GLN A 33 -1.95 24.76 12.49
C GLN A 33 -1.41 25.73 13.54
N ASN A 34 -2.28 26.43 14.27
CA ASN A 34 -1.89 27.37 15.33
C ASN A 34 -1.98 26.77 16.75
N PHE A 35 -2.05 25.44 16.88
CA PHE A 35 -2.21 24.75 18.16
C PHE A 35 -1.25 23.55 18.30
N LYS A 36 -1.10 23.09 19.54
CA LYS A 36 -0.36 21.86 19.86
C LYS A 36 -1.25 20.63 19.71
N SER A 37 -0.70 19.54 19.20
CA SER A 37 -1.36 18.24 19.10
C SER A 37 -0.35 17.10 19.34
N ALA A 38 -0.84 15.90 19.58
CA ALA A 38 0.01 14.71 19.69
C ALA A 38 -0.60 13.54 18.93
N LEU A 39 0.25 12.74 18.29
CA LEU A 39 -0.12 11.52 17.59
C LEU A 39 0.44 10.31 18.36
N ILE A 40 -0.43 9.35 18.64
CA ILE A 40 -0.08 8.08 19.31
C ILE A 40 -0.59 6.89 18.50
N GLY A 41 0.07 5.75 18.64
CA GLY A 41 -0.23 4.53 17.89
C GLY A 41 -0.22 3.29 18.79
N ASP A 42 -0.57 2.14 18.22
CA ASP A 42 -0.28 0.85 18.84
C ASP A 42 1.24 0.56 18.89
N GLU A 43 1.63 -0.58 19.45
CA GLU A 43 3.04 -0.98 19.58
C GLU A 43 3.75 -1.07 18.22
N SER A 44 3.06 -1.58 17.19
CA SER A 44 3.61 -1.75 15.85
C SER A 44 3.77 -0.43 15.10
N LEU A 45 2.88 0.54 15.29
CA LEU A 45 3.04 1.89 14.72
C LEU A 45 4.10 2.69 15.50
N SER A 46 4.17 2.51 16.82
CA SER A 46 5.09 3.22 17.70
C SER A 46 6.56 2.80 17.55
N SER A 47 6.84 1.69 16.87
CA SER A 47 8.20 1.30 16.49
C SER A 47 8.64 1.83 15.12
N ARG A 48 7.73 2.39 14.31
CA ARG A 48 8.04 2.81 12.93
C ARG A 48 8.69 4.19 12.89
N PRO A 49 9.66 4.41 11.98
CA PRO A 49 10.33 5.69 11.85
C PRO A 49 9.38 6.78 11.34
N ILE A 50 9.36 7.92 12.05
CA ILE A 50 8.60 9.12 11.71
C ILE A 50 9.48 10.24 11.10
N LYS A 51 10.81 10.11 11.22
CA LYS A 51 11.78 11.10 10.71
C LYS A 51 11.60 11.42 9.23
N ARG A 52 11.20 10.44 8.41
CA ARG A 52 10.96 10.63 6.97
C ARG A 52 9.94 11.74 6.66
N ILE A 53 8.99 12.01 7.55
CA ILE A 53 8.04 13.13 7.40
C ILE A 53 8.39 14.34 8.27
N THR A 54 8.96 14.16 9.47
CA THR A 54 9.30 15.34 10.30
C THR A 54 10.42 16.16 9.68
N THR A 55 11.44 15.54 9.07
CA THR A 55 12.57 16.25 8.46
C THR A 55 12.16 17.28 7.40
N PRO A 56 11.37 16.95 6.35
CA PRO A 56 10.93 17.97 5.40
C PRO A 56 10.07 19.06 6.05
N ILE A 57 9.24 18.71 7.05
CA ILE A 57 8.39 19.71 7.72
C ILE A 57 9.21 20.62 8.66
N GLU A 58 10.28 20.13 9.28
CA GLU A 58 11.25 20.94 10.03
C GLU A 58 11.95 21.96 9.11
N LEU A 59 12.26 21.58 7.87
CA LEU A 59 12.78 22.51 6.85
C LEU A 59 11.75 23.60 6.47
N MET A 60 10.45 23.30 6.56
CA MET A 60 9.39 24.30 6.44
C MET A 60 9.25 25.18 7.69
N GLY A 61 10.03 24.96 8.75
CA GLY A 61 9.93 25.66 10.03
C GLY A 61 8.99 24.99 11.06
N GLY A 62 8.57 23.76 10.80
CA GLY A 62 7.79 22.96 11.75
C GLY A 62 8.59 22.59 13.00
N LYS A 63 7.88 22.33 14.10
CA LYS A 63 8.50 21.96 15.39
C LYS A 63 7.85 20.73 15.97
N PHE A 64 8.68 19.76 16.35
CA PHE A 64 8.26 18.48 16.89
C PHE A 64 9.02 18.13 18.17
N GLU A 65 8.43 17.24 18.96
CA GLU A 65 9.10 16.55 20.06
C GLU A 65 8.70 15.07 20.03
N TYR A 66 9.70 14.19 20.01
CA TYR A 66 9.54 12.74 19.96
C TYR A 66 10.82 12.07 20.45
N LYS A 67 10.71 10.82 20.92
CA LYS A 67 11.85 10.01 21.36
C LYS A 67 12.28 9.07 20.23
N ASN A 68 13.59 8.89 20.05
CA ASN A 68 14.20 7.91 19.14
C ASN A 68 13.73 7.93 17.66
N GLY A 69 13.03 8.97 17.21
CA GLY A 69 12.51 9.02 15.84
C GLY A 69 11.19 8.28 15.60
N THR A 70 10.40 8.00 16.63
CA THR A 70 9.13 7.25 16.55
C THR A 70 7.97 7.96 17.27
N LEU A 71 6.76 7.40 17.25
CA LEU A 71 5.65 7.87 18.09
C LEU A 71 5.90 7.50 19.58
N PRO A 72 5.29 8.21 20.56
CA PRO A 72 4.45 9.42 20.44
C PRO A 72 5.15 10.61 19.79
N LEU A 73 4.43 11.33 18.93
CA LEU A 73 4.89 12.55 18.27
C LEU A 73 4.09 13.74 18.77
N HIS A 74 4.73 14.67 19.47
CA HIS A 74 4.16 15.97 19.80
C HIS A 74 4.46 16.97 18.69
N ILE A 75 3.41 17.64 18.21
CA ILE A 75 3.45 18.60 17.11
C ILE A 75 3.11 19.97 17.67
N PHE A 76 4.04 20.92 17.51
CA PHE A 76 3.83 22.32 17.84
C PHE A 76 3.49 23.06 16.55
N GLY A 77 2.19 23.22 16.26
CA GLY A 77 1.74 23.92 15.06
C GLY A 77 2.36 25.31 14.92
N LYS A 78 2.77 25.65 13.68
CA LYS A 78 3.42 26.91 13.31
C LYS A 78 2.93 27.40 11.95
N GLU A 79 3.16 28.69 11.71
CA GLU A 79 3.17 29.21 10.34
C GLU A 79 4.42 28.67 9.64
N LEU A 80 4.19 27.85 8.62
CA LEU A 80 5.25 27.22 7.84
C LEU A 80 5.70 28.11 6.68
N LYS A 81 6.88 27.83 6.15
CA LYS A 81 7.44 28.44 4.95
C LYS A 81 7.44 27.44 3.80
N PRO A 82 7.19 27.89 2.57
CA PRO A 82 7.29 27.03 1.39
C PRO A 82 8.74 26.58 1.19
N ILE A 83 8.92 25.36 0.67
CA ILE A 83 10.23 24.79 0.36
C ILE A 83 10.26 24.19 -1.04
N SER A 84 11.46 23.96 -1.57
CA SER A 84 11.69 23.04 -2.69
C SER A 84 12.39 21.81 -2.14
N TYR A 85 11.72 20.65 -2.17
CA TYR A 85 12.19 19.44 -1.52
C TYR A 85 12.30 18.27 -2.50
N LYS A 86 13.50 17.69 -2.60
CA LYS A 86 13.72 16.43 -3.31
C LYS A 86 13.49 15.27 -2.36
N ILE A 87 12.51 14.41 -2.67
CA ILE A 87 12.22 13.22 -1.88
C ILE A 87 13.37 12.22 -2.08
N PRO A 88 14.14 11.88 -1.02
CA PRO A 88 15.30 10.99 -1.17
C PRO A 88 14.89 9.52 -1.32
N ILE A 89 13.79 9.11 -0.71
CA ILE A 89 13.26 7.75 -0.75
C ILE A 89 11.81 7.82 -1.22
N PRO A 90 11.44 7.16 -2.33
CA PRO A 90 10.08 7.21 -2.88
C PRO A 90 9.05 6.81 -1.83
N SER A 91 8.19 7.76 -1.43
CA SER A 91 7.15 7.53 -0.44
C SER A 91 5.95 8.43 -0.65
N ALA A 92 4.84 7.83 -1.11
CA ALA A 92 3.57 8.55 -1.28
C ALA A 92 3.08 9.19 0.03
N GLN A 93 3.35 8.58 1.19
CA GLN A 93 2.94 9.10 2.49
C GLN A 93 3.73 10.36 2.88
N VAL A 94 5.04 10.40 2.62
CA VAL A 94 5.86 11.60 2.85
C VAL A 94 5.44 12.71 1.90
N LYS A 95 5.31 12.41 0.60
CA LYS A 95 4.77 13.32 -0.41
C LYS A 95 3.45 13.93 0.05
N SER A 96 2.49 13.09 0.44
CA SER A 96 1.16 13.52 0.88
C SER A 96 1.21 14.40 2.13
N GLY A 97 2.04 14.06 3.11
CA GLY A 97 2.21 14.90 4.30
C GLY A 97 2.76 16.29 3.97
N ILE A 98 3.76 16.37 3.07
CA ILE A 98 4.29 17.67 2.61
C ILE A 98 3.21 18.45 1.84
N ILE A 99 2.44 17.81 0.96
CA ILE A 99 1.33 18.46 0.24
C ILE A 99 0.31 19.04 1.23
N LEU A 100 -0.10 18.26 2.24
CA LEU A 100 -1.08 18.71 3.24
C LEU A 100 -0.56 19.88 4.08
N ALA A 101 0.73 19.89 4.42
CA ALA A 101 1.37 21.04 5.07
C ALA A 101 1.38 22.27 4.13
N ALA A 102 1.71 22.06 2.85
CA ALA A 102 1.76 23.10 1.84
C ALA A 102 0.39 23.77 1.60
N LEU A 103 -0.73 23.05 1.71
CA LEU A 103 -2.07 23.62 1.57
C LEU A 103 -2.32 24.81 2.51
N ASN A 104 -1.82 24.75 3.74
CA ASN A 104 -1.96 25.84 4.70
C ASN A 104 -0.74 26.76 4.81
N THR A 105 0.22 26.63 3.88
CA THR A 105 1.46 27.42 3.81
C THR A 105 1.34 28.50 2.75
N LYS A 106 1.63 29.77 3.06
CA LYS A 106 1.57 30.85 2.06
C LYS A 106 2.74 30.72 1.08
N GLY A 107 2.45 30.76 -0.22
CA GLY A 107 3.44 30.65 -1.30
C GLY A 107 3.42 29.29 -2.00
N GLN A 108 4.45 29.03 -2.80
CA GLN A 108 4.55 27.81 -3.61
C GLN A 108 5.55 26.84 -2.99
N THR A 109 5.09 25.66 -2.60
CA THR A 109 5.94 24.53 -2.23
C THR A 109 6.16 23.63 -3.44
N THR A 110 7.38 23.17 -3.66
CA THR A 110 7.74 22.27 -4.74
C THR A 110 8.26 20.95 -4.18
N ILE A 111 7.71 19.84 -4.66
CA ILE A 111 8.17 18.49 -4.34
C ILE A 111 8.74 17.89 -5.62
N ASN A 112 9.96 17.38 -5.54
CA ASN A 112 10.66 16.71 -6.62
C ASN A 112 10.81 15.22 -6.29
N GLU A 113 10.22 14.34 -7.10
CA GLU A 113 10.34 12.88 -6.97
C GLU A 113 11.06 12.29 -8.19
N THR A 114 12.01 11.39 -7.96
CA THR A 114 12.76 10.67 -9.01
C THR A 114 12.17 9.29 -9.31
N SER A 115 11.01 8.97 -8.74
CA SER A 115 10.31 7.71 -8.94
C SER A 115 8.83 7.91 -8.69
N ILE A 116 8.02 7.21 -9.47
CA ILE A 116 6.57 7.25 -9.36
C ILE A 116 6.16 6.67 -8.01
N THR A 117 5.27 7.37 -7.33
CA THR A 117 4.58 6.91 -6.13
C THR A 117 3.08 7.14 -6.31
N ARG A 118 2.25 6.46 -5.50
CA ARG A 118 0.79 6.65 -5.52
C ARG A 118 0.42 8.14 -5.52
N ASP A 119 -0.52 8.53 -6.37
CA ASP A 119 -0.88 9.93 -6.65
C ASP A 119 -2.30 10.31 -6.19
N HIS A 120 -2.93 9.46 -5.36
CA HIS A 120 -4.28 9.69 -4.81
C HIS A 120 -4.43 11.05 -4.13
N THR A 121 -3.40 11.55 -3.43
CA THR A 121 -3.46 12.86 -2.75
C THR A 121 -3.55 13.99 -3.76
N GLU A 122 -2.77 13.93 -4.83
CA GLU A 122 -2.80 14.92 -5.91
C GLU A 122 -4.12 14.90 -6.66
N ILE A 123 -4.60 13.71 -7.04
CA ILE A 123 -5.87 13.51 -7.75
C ILE A 123 -7.02 14.06 -6.89
N MET A 124 -7.12 13.59 -5.64
CA MET A 124 -8.17 14.02 -4.74
C MET A 124 -8.11 15.53 -4.51
N LEU A 125 -6.97 16.11 -4.10
CA LEU A 125 -6.91 17.53 -3.80
C LEU A 125 -7.21 18.42 -5.01
N LYS A 126 -6.77 18.03 -6.22
CA LYS A 126 -7.18 18.73 -7.45
C LYS A 126 -8.69 18.65 -7.67
N SER A 127 -9.30 17.49 -7.43
CA SER A 127 -10.76 17.34 -7.50
C SER A 127 -11.47 18.26 -6.48
N PHE A 128 -10.87 18.53 -5.32
CA PHE A 128 -11.36 19.51 -4.33
C PHE A 128 -11.00 20.97 -4.66
N GLY A 129 -10.37 21.25 -5.81
CA GLY A 129 -10.03 22.60 -6.25
C GLY A 129 -8.66 23.13 -5.82
N ALA A 130 -7.78 22.30 -5.24
CA ALA A 130 -6.43 22.70 -4.90
C ALA A 130 -5.60 23.03 -6.16
N ASN A 131 -4.85 24.13 -6.14
CA ASN A 131 -3.88 24.46 -7.19
C ASN A 131 -2.60 23.64 -7.03
N ILE A 132 -2.68 22.42 -7.55
CA ILE A 132 -1.56 21.50 -7.71
C ILE A 132 -1.26 21.40 -9.20
N LYS A 133 -0.01 21.70 -9.58
CA LYS A 133 0.49 21.48 -10.95
C LYS A 133 1.56 20.41 -10.91
N ILE A 134 1.55 19.50 -11.89
CA ILE A 134 2.55 18.44 -12.00
C ILE A 134 3.23 18.62 -13.34
N LYS A 135 4.55 18.79 -13.32
CA LYS A 135 5.40 18.79 -14.50
C LYS A 135 6.18 17.47 -14.50
N LYS A 136 5.99 16.68 -15.55
CA LYS A 136 6.73 15.43 -15.75
C LYS A 136 7.93 15.73 -16.65
N GLU A 137 9.12 15.42 -16.18
CA GLU A 137 10.38 15.49 -16.93
C GLU A 137 10.95 14.07 -17.09
N SER A 138 12.00 13.87 -17.88
CA SER A 138 12.55 12.54 -18.20
C SER A 138 12.90 11.73 -16.95
N ASP A 139 13.50 12.38 -15.94
CA ASP A 139 14.11 11.72 -14.78
C ASP A 139 13.50 12.17 -13.44
N MET A 140 12.50 13.06 -13.48
CA MET A 140 11.94 13.70 -12.29
C MET A 140 10.52 14.21 -12.54
N ASN A 141 9.63 14.04 -11.56
CA ASN A 141 8.37 14.77 -11.50
C ASN A 141 8.49 15.91 -10.50
N SER A 142 8.09 17.11 -10.92
CA SER A 142 7.96 18.28 -10.05
C SER A 142 6.48 18.57 -9.78
N ILE A 143 6.11 18.57 -8.51
CA ILE A 143 4.76 18.85 -8.01
C ILE A 143 4.79 20.21 -7.34
N PHE A 144 4.03 21.14 -7.88
CA PHE A 144 3.93 22.51 -7.38
C PHE A 144 2.60 22.68 -6.65
N ILE A 145 2.65 23.14 -5.41
CA ILE A 145 1.48 23.33 -4.55
C ILE A 145 1.44 24.80 -4.13
N ASN A 146 0.43 25.52 -4.57
CA ASN A 146 0.16 26.89 -4.11
C ASN A 146 -0.82 26.84 -2.93
N GLY A 147 -0.35 27.17 -1.73
CA GLY A 147 -1.18 27.09 -0.53
C GLY A 147 -2.10 28.31 -0.33
N LYS A 148 -2.85 28.28 0.78
CA LYS A 148 -3.87 29.27 1.16
C LYS A 148 -4.99 29.44 0.12
N GLN A 149 -5.35 28.36 -0.54
CA GLN A 149 -6.50 28.32 -1.45
C GLN A 149 -7.67 27.59 -0.82
N GLU A 150 -8.89 28.04 -1.11
CA GLU A 150 -10.08 27.36 -0.64
C GLU A 150 -10.28 26.02 -1.35
N LEU A 151 -10.68 25.01 -0.58
CA LEU A 151 -11.06 23.71 -1.09
C LEU A 151 -12.58 23.62 -1.10
N THR A 152 -13.15 23.12 -2.21
CA THR A 152 -14.58 22.92 -2.38
C THR A 152 -14.95 21.50 -2.01
N SER A 153 -15.88 21.32 -1.07
CA SER A 153 -16.38 20.00 -0.69
C SER A 153 -17.08 19.30 -1.84
N LYS A 154 -16.89 17.98 -1.96
CA LYS A 154 -17.55 17.13 -2.95
C LYS A 154 -18.02 15.82 -2.33
N ASN A 155 -19.04 15.22 -2.92
CA ASN A 155 -19.43 13.84 -2.62
C ASN A 155 -18.37 12.91 -3.19
N ILE A 156 -17.82 12.04 -2.34
CA ILE A 156 -16.77 11.10 -2.75
C ILE A 156 -17.32 9.69 -2.83
N TYR A 157 -17.22 9.08 -4.02
CA TYR A 157 -17.37 7.64 -4.20
C TYR A 157 -16.00 7.01 -4.03
N VAL A 158 -15.85 6.11 -3.05
CA VAL A 158 -14.60 5.39 -2.80
C VAL A 158 -14.62 4.09 -3.61
N PRO A 159 -13.76 3.92 -4.63
CA PRO A 159 -13.73 2.69 -5.41
C PRO A 159 -13.21 1.50 -4.61
N CYS A 160 -13.48 0.30 -5.11
CA CYS A 160 -12.97 -0.92 -4.53
C CYS A 160 -11.43 -0.99 -4.66
N ASP A 161 -10.78 -1.41 -3.59
CA ASP A 161 -9.31 -1.44 -3.52
C ASP A 161 -8.74 -2.63 -4.30
N LEU A 162 -7.84 -2.34 -5.24
CA LEU A 162 -7.16 -3.36 -6.03
C LEU A 162 -6.25 -4.25 -5.16
N SER A 163 -5.64 -3.70 -4.10
CA SER A 163 -4.81 -4.50 -3.19
C SER A 163 -5.63 -5.59 -2.51
N SER A 164 -6.80 -5.26 -1.98
CA SER A 164 -7.73 -6.23 -1.39
C SER A 164 -8.33 -7.18 -2.44
N SER A 165 -8.58 -6.68 -3.65
CA SER A 165 -9.11 -7.48 -4.75
C SER A 165 -8.10 -8.51 -5.28
N SER A 166 -6.80 -8.21 -5.20
CA SER A 166 -5.72 -9.06 -5.70
C SER A 166 -5.72 -10.47 -5.10
N PHE A 167 -6.13 -10.62 -3.84
CA PHE A 167 -6.31 -11.92 -3.18
C PHE A 167 -7.32 -12.80 -3.93
N PHE A 168 -8.48 -12.25 -4.29
CA PHE A 168 -9.52 -12.99 -5.00
C PHE A 168 -9.21 -13.18 -6.48
N ILE A 169 -8.52 -12.21 -7.11
CA ILE A 169 -8.00 -12.36 -8.48
C ILE A 169 -7.09 -13.59 -8.53
N VAL A 170 -6.09 -13.67 -7.64
CA VAL A 170 -5.17 -14.81 -7.60
C VAL A 170 -5.88 -16.10 -7.21
N ALA A 171 -6.83 -16.07 -6.27
CA ALA A 171 -7.62 -17.24 -5.89
C ALA A 171 -8.36 -17.85 -7.09
N ALA A 172 -9.02 -17.01 -7.90
CA ALA A 172 -9.72 -17.46 -9.11
C ALA A 172 -8.74 -17.99 -10.17
N MET A 173 -7.55 -17.41 -10.31
CA MET A 173 -6.57 -17.86 -11.30
C MET A 173 -5.97 -19.23 -10.98
N ILE A 174 -5.58 -19.47 -9.73
CA ILE A 174 -4.85 -20.69 -9.37
C ILE A 174 -5.78 -21.90 -9.23
N ASN A 175 -7.04 -21.68 -8.88
CA ASN A 175 -8.04 -22.74 -8.74
C ASN A 175 -8.65 -23.12 -10.09
N LYS A 176 -9.14 -24.36 -10.20
CA LYS A 176 -9.76 -24.88 -11.43
C LYS A 176 -11.21 -24.38 -11.55
N ASN A 177 -11.71 -24.28 -12.77
CA ASN A 177 -13.12 -23.96 -13.09
C ASN A 177 -13.68 -22.72 -12.37
N SER A 178 -12.83 -21.73 -12.12
CA SER A 178 -13.15 -20.49 -11.42
C SER A 178 -13.41 -19.38 -12.43
N ASN A 179 -14.44 -18.58 -12.16
CA ASN A 179 -14.79 -17.38 -12.90
C ASN A 179 -15.31 -16.33 -11.91
N LEU A 180 -14.64 -15.19 -11.83
CA LEU A 180 -14.93 -14.14 -10.87
C LEU A 180 -15.01 -12.79 -11.56
N LYS A 181 -16.08 -12.04 -11.28
CA LYS A 181 -16.23 -10.64 -11.66
C LYS A 181 -16.15 -9.74 -10.43
N LEU A 182 -15.22 -8.79 -10.46
CA LEU A 182 -14.99 -7.80 -9.43
C LEU A 182 -15.38 -6.44 -9.99
N GLN A 183 -16.33 -5.76 -9.38
CA GLN A 183 -16.87 -4.50 -9.90
C GLN A 183 -16.21 -3.29 -9.25
N ASN A 184 -16.13 -2.19 -10.01
CA ASN A 184 -15.75 -0.87 -9.51
C ASN A 184 -14.36 -0.82 -8.85
N ILE A 185 -13.41 -1.59 -9.36
CA ILE A 185 -12.03 -1.63 -8.88
C ILE A 185 -11.27 -0.38 -9.36
N ASN A 186 -10.53 0.26 -8.45
CA ASN A 186 -9.58 1.30 -8.81
C ASN A 186 -8.43 0.69 -9.61
N ILE A 187 -8.27 1.13 -10.86
CA ILE A 187 -7.21 0.69 -11.77
C ILE A 187 -6.24 1.83 -12.07
N ASN A 188 -5.93 2.63 -11.03
CA ASN A 188 -4.95 3.70 -11.13
C ASN A 188 -3.59 3.12 -11.59
N PRO A 189 -2.93 3.68 -12.61
CA PRO A 189 -1.65 3.16 -13.14
C PRO A 189 -0.50 3.12 -12.13
N THR A 190 -0.61 3.85 -11.01
CA THR A 190 0.35 3.79 -9.90
C THR A 190 0.10 2.63 -8.93
N ARG A 191 -0.93 1.80 -9.19
CA ARG A 191 -1.42 0.72 -8.34
C ARG A 191 -1.67 -0.60 -9.06
N ASP A 192 -1.74 -0.60 -10.39
CA ASP A 192 -2.17 -1.73 -11.21
C ASP A 192 -1.04 -2.71 -11.57
N GLY A 193 0.16 -2.54 -10.98
CA GLY A 193 1.32 -3.39 -11.25
C GLY A 193 1.02 -4.89 -11.11
N ILE A 194 0.14 -5.28 -10.19
CA ILE A 194 -0.27 -6.69 -10.02
C ILE A 194 -1.04 -7.23 -11.23
N LEU A 195 -1.88 -6.41 -11.87
CA LEU A 195 -2.60 -6.80 -13.08
C LEU A 195 -1.64 -7.01 -14.23
N HIS A 196 -0.64 -6.13 -14.36
CA HIS A 196 0.44 -6.29 -15.35
C HIS A 196 1.27 -7.56 -15.10
N ALA A 197 1.70 -7.79 -13.86
CA ALA A 197 2.46 -8.97 -13.49
C ALA A 197 1.69 -10.27 -13.77
N LEU A 198 0.42 -10.35 -13.38
CA LEU A 198 -0.40 -11.53 -13.62
C LEU A 198 -0.68 -11.76 -15.12
N LYS A 199 -0.87 -10.70 -15.91
CA LYS A 199 -0.97 -10.81 -17.38
C LYS A 199 0.33 -11.33 -18.00
N LEU A 200 1.50 -10.85 -17.55
CA LEU A 200 2.81 -11.36 -17.98
C LEU A 200 3.00 -12.84 -17.63
N MET A 201 2.45 -13.28 -16.50
CA MET A 201 2.41 -14.69 -16.11
C MET A 201 1.40 -15.51 -16.93
N GLY A 202 0.64 -14.92 -17.85
CA GLY A 202 -0.37 -15.61 -18.65
C GLY A 202 -1.74 -15.76 -17.97
N GLY A 203 -2.03 -14.90 -16.98
CA GLY A 203 -3.34 -14.85 -16.32
C GLY A 203 -4.44 -14.34 -17.26
N ASN A 204 -5.59 -15.01 -17.25
CA ASN A 204 -6.79 -14.61 -17.98
C ASN A 204 -7.53 -13.50 -17.21
N ILE A 205 -7.20 -12.24 -17.54
CA ILE A 205 -7.80 -11.03 -16.95
C ILE A 205 -8.34 -10.15 -18.06
N THR A 206 -9.63 -9.81 -17.95
CA THR A 206 -10.27 -8.80 -18.80
C THR A 206 -10.71 -7.62 -17.94
N ILE A 207 -10.47 -6.39 -18.42
CA ILE A 207 -10.93 -5.16 -17.77
C ILE A 207 -11.98 -4.52 -18.66
N SER A 208 -13.16 -4.27 -18.10
CA SER A 208 -14.31 -3.66 -18.80
C SER A 208 -14.88 -2.48 -18.02
N ASN A 209 -15.87 -1.78 -18.58
CA ASN A 209 -16.61 -0.69 -17.93
C ASN A 209 -15.70 0.40 -17.32
N GLN A 210 -14.60 0.72 -18.00
CA GLN A 210 -13.65 1.74 -17.55
C GLN A 210 -14.29 3.12 -17.59
N ARG A 211 -14.13 3.87 -16.50
CA ARG A 211 -14.66 5.22 -16.36
C ARG A 211 -13.86 6.01 -15.33
N LEU A 212 -14.02 7.32 -15.38
CA LEU A 212 -13.47 8.24 -14.38
C LEU A 212 -14.55 8.56 -13.34
N ILE A 213 -14.24 8.32 -12.07
CA ILE A 213 -15.04 8.81 -10.95
C ILE A 213 -14.09 9.53 -10.01
N ASN A 214 -14.39 10.81 -9.74
CA ASN A 214 -13.56 11.67 -8.88
C ASN A 214 -12.10 11.72 -9.33
N ASP A 215 -11.91 11.78 -10.65
CA ASP A 215 -10.62 11.79 -11.34
C ASP A 215 -9.77 10.51 -11.14
N GLU A 216 -10.32 9.47 -10.49
CA GLU A 216 -9.73 8.13 -10.41
C GLU A 216 -10.27 7.23 -11.52
N ILE A 217 -9.39 6.42 -12.12
CA ILE A 217 -9.77 5.43 -13.12
C ILE A 217 -10.31 4.19 -12.40
N ILE A 218 -11.52 3.78 -12.75
CA ILE A 218 -12.17 2.61 -12.19
C ILE A 218 -12.70 1.70 -13.29
N GLY A 219 -12.74 0.39 -13.05
CA GLY A 219 -13.25 -0.59 -14.00
C GLY A 219 -13.69 -1.88 -13.32
N ASP A 220 -14.34 -2.74 -14.10
CA ASP A 220 -14.69 -4.08 -13.67
C ASP A 220 -13.61 -5.06 -14.15
N ILE A 221 -13.21 -5.98 -13.28
CA ILE A 221 -12.18 -6.98 -13.56
C ILE A 221 -12.84 -8.36 -13.59
N GLU A 222 -12.72 -9.03 -14.73
CA GLU A 222 -13.14 -10.43 -14.90
C GLU A 222 -11.90 -11.31 -14.95
N VAL A 223 -11.92 -12.38 -14.14
CA VAL A 223 -10.79 -13.28 -13.95
C VAL A 223 -11.25 -14.72 -14.03
N GLN A 224 -10.50 -15.54 -14.75
CA GLN A 224 -10.77 -16.96 -14.90
C GLN A 224 -9.56 -17.80 -14.49
N SER A 225 -9.81 -19.08 -14.21
CA SER A 225 -8.76 -20.09 -14.05
C SER A 225 -7.71 -20.00 -15.14
N SER A 226 -6.44 -20.07 -14.74
CA SER A 226 -5.31 -19.75 -15.63
C SER A 226 -4.16 -20.75 -15.47
N HIS A 227 -3.42 -20.97 -16.55
CA HIS A 227 -2.18 -21.73 -16.53
C HIS A 227 -0.98 -20.78 -16.49
N LEU A 228 -0.61 -20.37 -15.27
CA LEU A 228 0.45 -19.39 -15.08
C LEU A 228 1.83 -19.93 -15.46
N LYS A 229 2.67 -19.06 -16.00
CA LYS A 229 4.10 -19.23 -16.19
C LYS A 229 4.83 -18.26 -15.27
N GLY A 230 6.01 -18.63 -14.80
CA GLY A 230 6.83 -17.72 -14.02
C GLY A 230 7.37 -16.59 -14.89
N CYS A 231 7.70 -15.47 -14.26
CA CYS A 231 8.18 -14.28 -14.94
C CYS A 231 9.32 -13.61 -14.16
N GLU A 232 10.05 -12.72 -14.84
CA GLU A 232 11.01 -11.83 -14.20
C GLU A 232 10.43 -10.42 -14.10
N LEU A 233 10.50 -9.82 -12.91
CA LEU A 233 10.07 -8.46 -12.66
C LEU A 233 11.24 -7.64 -12.11
N ASN A 234 11.47 -6.47 -12.70
CA ASN A 234 12.49 -5.54 -12.27
C ASN A 234 12.04 -4.70 -11.05
N GLU A 235 12.94 -3.86 -10.55
CA GLU A 235 12.68 -2.99 -9.40
C GLU A 235 11.59 -1.93 -9.67
N ASP A 236 11.39 -1.49 -10.92
CA ASP A 236 10.36 -0.50 -11.24
C ASP A 236 8.95 -1.06 -11.05
N MET A 237 8.74 -2.33 -11.40
CA MET A 237 7.49 -3.03 -11.09
C MET A 237 7.23 -3.10 -9.58
N ALA A 238 8.28 -3.21 -8.77
CA ALA A 238 8.12 -3.25 -7.33
C ALA A 238 7.52 -1.96 -6.77
N LYS A 239 7.83 -0.82 -7.38
CA LYS A 239 7.31 0.50 -6.97
C LYS A 239 5.79 0.61 -7.15
N LEU A 240 5.22 -0.08 -8.14
CA LEU A 240 3.78 -0.02 -8.48
C LEU A 240 2.91 -0.96 -7.63
N MET A 241 3.49 -2.03 -7.09
CA MET A 241 2.71 -3.10 -6.42
C MET A 241 3.45 -3.72 -5.22
N ILE A 242 4.24 -2.93 -4.50
CA ILE A 242 5.08 -3.42 -3.40
C ILE A 242 4.28 -4.21 -2.36
N ASP A 243 3.01 -3.86 -2.12
CA ASP A 243 2.20 -4.51 -1.10
C ASP A 243 1.51 -5.80 -1.62
N GLU A 244 1.62 -6.12 -2.91
CA GLU A 244 1.00 -7.28 -3.57
C GLU A 244 1.97 -8.45 -3.76
N TYR A 245 3.28 -8.27 -3.49
CA TYR A 245 4.25 -9.37 -3.55
C TYR A 245 3.90 -10.61 -2.72
N PRO A 246 3.29 -10.51 -1.51
CA PRO A 246 2.82 -11.70 -0.81
C PRO A 246 1.91 -12.59 -1.65
N ILE A 247 0.87 -12.01 -2.27
CA ILE A 247 -0.10 -12.77 -3.06
C ILE A 247 0.44 -13.13 -4.46
N LEU A 248 1.28 -12.28 -5.06
CA LEU A 248 1.97 -12.61 -6.31
C LEU A 248 2.91 -13.81 -6.12
N SER A 249 3.57 -13.91 -4.98
CA SER A 249 4.44 -15.04 -4.64
C SER A 249 3.65 -16.35 -4.53
N VAL A 250 2.42 -16.29 -4.00
CA VAL A 250 1.49 -17.42 -4.02
C VAL A 250 1.11 -17.78 -5.45
N ALA A 251 0.79 -16.81 -6.32
CA ALA A 251 0.53 -17.08 -7.73
C ALA A 251 1.73 -17.77 -8.42
N ALA A 252 2.95 -17.26 -8.17
CA ALA A 252 4.20 -17.82 -8.71
C ALA A 252 4.49 -19.24 -8.22
N SER A 253 4.07 -19.58 -6.99
CA SER A 253 4.21 -20.93 -6.43
C SER A 253 3.41 -22.01 -7.17
N PHE A 254 2.40 -21.61 -7.95
CA PHE A 254 1.58 -22.50 -8.78
C PHE A 254 1.82 -22.32 -10.29
N ALA A 255 2.86 -21.56 -10.67
CA ALA A 255 3.24 -21.39 -12.06
C ALA A 255 4.01 -22.61 -12.61
N LYS A 256 4.11 -22.73 -13.95
CA LYS A 256 4.84 -23.83 -14.61
C LYS A 256 6.36 -23.66 -14.58
N THR A 257 6.85 -22.43 -14.45
CA THR A 257 8.28 -22.09 -14.52
C THR A 257 8.66 -21.16 -13.37
N PRO A 258 9.97 -21.01 -13.04
CA PRO A 258 10.40 -20.14 -11.95
C PRO A 258 10.11 -18.66 -12.19
N SER A 259 10.00 -17.91 -11.11
CA SER A 259 9.89 -16.44 -11.14
C SER A 259 11.05 -15.79 -10.38
N LEU A 260 11.46 -14.60 -10.83
CA LEU A 260 12.47 -13.77 -10.18
C LEU A 260 11.94 -12.34 -10.02
N PHE A 261 11.81 -11.88 -8.78
CA PHE A 261 11.31 -10.55 -8.45
C PHE A 261 12.43 -9.73 -7.82
N LYS A 262 12.82 -8.63 -8.48
CA LYS A 262 13.97 -7.82 -8.09
C LYS A 262 13.59 -6.57 -7.29
N GLY A 263 14.49 -6.11 -6.43
CA GLY A 263 14.39 -4.80 -5.77
C GLY A 263 13.36 -4.72 -4.63
N LEU A 264 13.27 -5.75 -3.78
CA LEU A 264 12.21 -5.87 -2.76
C LEU A 264 12.63 -5.39 -1.37
N LYS A 265 13.65 -4.55 -1.27
CA LYS A 265 14.20 -4.07 0.01
C LYS A 265 13.15 -3.43 0.92
N GLU A 266 12.20 -2.67 0.36
CA GLU A 266 11.14 -2.01 1.12
C GLU A 266 10.16 -2.99 1.79
N LEU A 267 10.12 -4.27 1.38
CA LEU A 267 9.30 -5.29 2.06
C LEU A 267 9.79 -5.60 3.48
N LYS A 268 11.07 -5.32 3.79
CA LYS A 268 11.67 -5.60 5.11
C LYS A 268 11.21 -4.64 6.21
N VAL A 269 10.68 -3.48 5.83
CA VAL A 269 10.36 -2.37 6.76
C VAL A 269 8.86 -2.03 6.78
N LYS A 270 8.02 -3.00 6.42
CA LYS A 270 6.55 -2.91 6.45
C LYS A 270 6.04 -3.20 7.87
N GLU A 271 4.84 -3.74 8.00
CA GLU A 271 4.30 -4.24 9.27
C GLU A 271 5.17 -5.36 9.86
N SER A 272 5.86 -6.09 8.98
CA SER A 272 6.80 -7.17 9.27
C SER A 272 7.92 -7.20 8.21
N ASP A 273 8.92 -8.06 8.39
CA ASP A 273 9.80 -8.45 7.28
C ASP A 273 9.05 -9.43 6.35
N ARG A 274 8.27 -8.84 5.42
CA ARG A 274 7.44 -9.61 4.48
C ARG A 274 8.27 -10.50 3.57
N LEU A 275 9.47 -10.05 3.20
CA LEU A 275 10.34 -10.78 2.28
C LEU A 275 10.76 -12.11 2.91
N GLU A 276 11.20 -12.05 4.16
CA GLU A 276 11.58 -13.23 4.93
C GLU A 276 10.38 -14.13 5.25
N LEU A 277 9.22 -13.56 5.58
CA LEU A 277 8.01 -14.35 5.85
C LEU A 277 7.50 -15.09 4.61
N ILE A 278 7.54 -14.47 3.42
CA ILE A 278 7.20 -15.14 2.16
C ILE A 278 8.14 -16.33 1.93
N ARG A 279 9.46 -16.08 1.99
CA ARG A 279 10.48 -17.11 1.83
C ARG A 279 10.29 -18.27 2.80
N PHE A 280 10.13 -17.96 4.08
CA PHE A 280 9.95 -18.95 5.13
C PHE A 280 8.70 -19.80 4.88
N ASN A 281 7.53 -19.17 4.75
CA ASN A 281 6.26 -19.88 4.64
C ASN A 281 6.14 -20.70 3.34
N LEU A 282 6.63 -20.21 2.20
CA LEU A 282 6.65 -20.98 0.95
C LEU A 282 7.51 -22.25 1.09
N ASN A 283 8.70 -22.14 1.70
CA ASN A 283 9.54 -23.31 1.97
C ASN A 283 8.87 -24.32 2.92
N GLN A 284 8.10 -23.84 3.90
CA GLN A 284 7.32 -24.73 4.80
C GLN A 284 6.24 -25.49 4.04
N CYS A 285 5.61 -24.85 3.05
CA CYS A 285 4.63 -25.45 2.14
C CYS A 285 5.27 -26.31 1.03
N GLY A 286 6.58 -26.55 1.08
CA GLY A 286 7.28 -27.40 0.11
C GLY A 286 7.65 -26.71 -1.20
N ILE A 287 7.51 -25.39 -1.31
CA ILE A 287 7.87 -24.60 -2.50
C ILE A 287 9.26 -24.01 -2.30
N THR A 288 10.18 -24.28 -3.23
CA THR A 288 11.52 -23.69 -3.18
C THR A 288 11.45 -22.18 -3.35
N CYS A 289 11.90 -21.46 -2.33
CA CYS A 289 11.94 -20.01 -2.35
C CYS A 289 13.23 -19.49 -1.69
N GLU A 290 13.93 -18.60 -2.39
CA GLU A 290 15.22 -18.04 -1.96
C GLU A 290 15.19 -16.52 -2.01
N VAL A 291 15.92 -15.89 -1.10
CA VAL A 291 16.13 -14.44 -1.07
C VAL A 291 17.61 -14.16 -1.30
N LEU A 292 17.93 -13.47 -2.39
CA LEU A 292 19.30 -13.13 -2.78
C LEU A 292 19.36 -11.63 -3.10
N ASN A 293 20.14 -10.87 -2.33
CA ASN A 293 20.30 -9.42 -2.51
C ASN A 293 18.96 -8.66 -2.62
N ASP A 294 18.04 -8.89 -1.67
CA ASP A 294 16.68 -8.32 -1.67
C ASP A 294 15.80 -8.72 -2.87
N ASN A 295 16.21 -9.72 -3.65
CA ASN A 295 15.41 -10.31 -4.72
C ASN A 295 14.78 -11.62 -4.23
N LEU A 296 13.58 -11.92 -4.70
CA LEU A 296 12.85 -13.14 -4.37
C LEU A 296 12.83 -14.07 -5.58
N PHE A 297 13.40 -15.26 -5.42
CA PHE A 297 13.36 -16.34 -6.40
C PHE A 297 12.39 -17.44 -5.93
N ILE A 298 11.52 -17.90 -6.83
CA ILE A 298 10.52 -18.94 -6.53
C ILE A 298 10.59 -19.99 -7.64
N ASP A 299 10.88 -21.25 -7.29
CA ASP A 299 10.89 -22.37 -8.23
C ASP A 299 9.82 -23.42 -7.87
N PRO A 300 8.65 -23.39 -8.53
CA PRO A 300 7.55 -24.32 -8.26
C PRO A 300 7.79 -25.73 -8.80
N ARG A 301 8.83 -25.93 -9.63
CA ARG A 301 9.17 -27.25 -10.21
C ARG A 301 9.88 -28.13 -9.19
N LYS A 302 10.56 -27.53 -8.22
CA LYS A 302 11.26 -28.21 -7.13
C LYS A 302 10.32 -28.37 -5.95
N LYS A 303 9.61 -29.50 -5.91
CA LYS A 303 8.76 -29.88 -4.79
C LYS A 303 9.59 -30.46 -3.65
N ASN A 304 9.64 -29.75 -2.54
CA ASN A 304 10.24 -30.22 -1.30
C ASN A 304 9.18 -30.90 -0.43
N LYS A 305 9.63 -31.71 0.54
CA LYS A 305 8.73 -32.27 1.55
C LYS A 305 8.09 -31.13 2.35
N ILE A 306 6.76 -31.13 2.46
CA ILE A 306 6.03 -30.21 3.33
C ILE A 306 6.53 -30.40 4.76
N LYS A 307 6.98 -29.31 5.38
CA LYS A 307 7.60 -29.36 6.72
C LYS A 307 6.59 -29.13 7.84
N ASN A 308 5.63 -28.23 7.60
CA ASN A 308 4.59 -27.85 8.56
C ASN A 308 3.43 -27.20 7.79
N ASN A 309 2.21 -27.35 8.30
CA ASN A 309 1.03 -26.65 7.81
C ASN A 309 0.77 -25.30 8.52
N LYS A 310 1.55 -24.95 9.54
CA LYS A 310 1.42 -23.69 10.27
C LYS A 310 2.16 -22.54 9.58
N ILE A 311 1.41 -21.48 9.28
CA ILE A 311 1.89 -20.25 8.65
C ILE A 311 2.21 -19.22 9.73
N LYS A 312 3.41 -18.64 9.63
CA LYS A 312 3.87 -17.53 10.47
C LYS A 312 3.49 -16.20 9.82
N THR A 313 2.67 -15.41 10.50
CA THR A 313 2.19 -14.11 9.98
C THR A 313 2.93 -12.93 10.56
N SER A 314 3.47 -13.05 11.78
CA SER A 314 4.03 -11.93 12.56
C SER A 314 3.08 -10.72 12.60
N PHE A 315 1.77 -10.97 12.75
CA PHE A 315 0.70 -9.95 12.74
C PHE A 315 0.56 -9.16 11.42
N ASP A 316 1.09 -9.67 10.32
CA ASP A 316 0.93 -9.06 8.99
C ASP A 316 -0.30 -9.63 8.26
N HIS A 317 -1.31 -8.78 8.08
CA HIS A 317 -2.57 -9.12 7.43
C HIS A 317 -2.40 -9.63 6.00
N ARG A 318 -1.38 -9.13 5.26
CA ARG A 318 -1.17 -9.53 3.87
C ARG A 318 -0.55 -10.90 3.74
N ILE A 319 0.34 -11.25 4.67
CA ILE A 319 0.87 -12.62 4.77
C ILE A 319 -0.28 -13.56 5.13
N ALA A 320 -1.08 -13.22 6.15
CA ALA A 320 -2.23 -14.03 6.55
C ALA A 320 -3.20 -14.28 5.37
N MET A 321 -3.66 -13.23 4.68
CA MET A 321 -4.58 -13.37 3.54
C MET A 321 -3.93 -14.12 2.36
N ALA A 322 -2.66 -13.86 2.03
CA ALA A 322 -2.01 -14.53 0.91
C ALA A 322 -1.94 -16.06 1.11
N PHE A 323 -1.54 -16.50 2.30
CA PHE A 323 -1.46 -17.92 2.61
C PHE A 323 -2.83 -18.57 2.86
N ALA A 324 -3.86 -17.81 3.23
CA ALA A 324 -5.24 -18.29 3.16
C ALA A 324 -5.65 -18.65 1.73
N ILE A 325 -5.32 -17.77 0.77
CA ILE A 325 -5.56 -18.07 -0.65
C ILE A 325 -4.75 -19.28 -1.10
N MET A 326 -3.48 -19.40 -0.69
CA MET A 326 -2.65 -20.56 -1.01
C MET A 326 -3.30 -21.87 -0.56
N GLY A 327 -3.87 -21.90 0.65
CA GLY A 327 -4.54 -23.08 1.21
C GLY A 327 -5.67 -23.62 0.33
N SER A 328 -6.40 -22.76 -0.40
CA SER A 328 -7.48 -23.21 -1.29
C SER A 328 -7.02 -24.09 -2.46
N LYS A 329 -5.72 -24.06 -2.78
CA LYS A 329 -5.14 -24.81 -3.89
C LYS A 329 -4.37 -26.06 -3.45
N LEU A 330 -4.10 -26.20 -2.16
CA LEU A 330 -3.35 -27.33 -1.61
C LEU A 330 -4.30 -28.47 -1.27
N ASP A 331 -3.78 -29.71 -1.31
CA ASP A 331 -4.52 -30.91 -0.92
C ASP A 331 -4.55 -31.13 0.60
N HIS A 332 -4.12 -30.14 1.39
CA HIS A 332 -4.08 -30.19 2.85
C HIS A 332 -4.35 -28.81 3.45
N ASP A 333 -4.86 -28.79 4.68
CA ASP A 333 -5.20 -27.56 5.37
C ASP A 333 -3.95 -26.80 5.84
N LEU A 334 -4.01 -25.47 5.77
CA LEU A 334 -3.04 -24.57 6.37
C LEU A 334 -3.62 -23.89 7.62
N GLN A 335 -2.84 -23.82 8.68
CA GLN A 335 -3.18 -23.11 9.91
C GLN A 335 -2.52 -21.73 9.92
N ILE A 336 -3.33 -20.67 9.89
CA ILE A 336 -2.85 -19.29 9.84
C ILE A 336 -2.78 -18.73 11.25
N SER A 337 -1.56 -18.49 11.75
CA SER A 337 -1.39 -17.94 13.10
C SER A 337 -1.84 -16.48 13.16
N ASN A 338 -2.50 -16.08 14.26
CA ASN A 338 -2.88 -14.69 14.55
C ASN A 338 -3.69 -14.01 13.43
N SER A 339 -4.68 -14.71 12.86
CA SER A 339 -5.55 -14.22 11.78
C SER A 339 -6.30 -12.93 12.11
N ASN A 340 -6.46 -12.58 13.40
CA ASN A 340 -7.07 -11.33 13.85
C ASN A 340 -6.47 -10.07 13.22
N CYS A 341 -5.21 -10.11 12.77
CA CYS A 341 -4.58 -8.99 12.07
C CYS A 341 -5.28 -8.64 10.74
N ILE A 342 -5.97 -9.59 10.10
CA ILE A 342 -6.74 -9.38 8.87
C ILE A 342 -7.79 -8.27 9.07
N ASN A 343 -8.43 -8.24 10.24
CA ASN A 343 -9.47 -7.27 10.57
C ASN A 343 -8.98 -5.81 10.60
N THR A 344 -7.67 -5.56 10.63
CA THR A 344 -7.13 -4.19 10.54
C THR A 344 -7.27 -3.58 9.14
N SER A 345 -7.38 -4.41 8.10
CA SER A 345 -7.42 -3.98 6.69
C SER A 345 -8.65 -4.47 5.95
N PHE A 346 -9.10 -5.70 6.24
CA PHE A 346 -10.22 -6.32 5.54
C PHE A 346 -11.08 -7.17 6.50
N PRO A 347 -11.89 -6.54 7.37
CA PRO A 347 -12.73 -7.24 8.36
C PRO A 347 -13.64 -8.34 7.78
N ASN A 348 -14.13 -8.14 6.55
CA ASN A 348 -15.03 -9.08 5.89
C ASN A 348 -14.30 -10.11 5.02
N PHE A 349 -12.98 -10.25 5.12
CA PHE A 349 -12.20 -11.12 4.25
C PHE A 349 -12.71 -12.57 4.27
N ILE A 350 -12.85 -13.17 5.44
CA ILE A 350 -13.24 -14.58 5.60
C ILE A 350 -14.61 -14.83 5.01
N LYS A 351 -15.59 -13.99 5.36
CA LYS A 351 -16.94 -14.03 4.80
C LYS A 351 -16.92 -13.89 3.27
N SER A 352 -16.11 -12.98 2.75
CA SER A 352 -16.02 -12.73 1.30
C SER A 352 -15.34 -13.90 0.57
N PHE A 353 -14.31 -14.48 1.17
CA PHE A 353 -13.59 -15.63 0.63
C PHE A 353 -14.47 -16.88 0.61
N ASN A 354 -15.18 -17.16 1.70
CA ASN A 354 -16.09 -18.29 1.76
C ASN A 354 -17.29 -18.11 0.81
N LYS A 355 -17.77 -16.87 0.61
CA LYS A 355 -18.84 -16.57 -0.36
C LYS A 355 -18.46 -16.94 -1.80
N ILE A 356 -17.18 -16.85 -2.17
CA ILE A 356 -16.71 -17.21 -3.52
C ILE A 356 -16.25 -18.68 -3.63
N GLY A 357 -16.55 -19.51 -2.64
CA GLY A 357 -16.23 -20.94 -2.64
C GLY A 357 -14.96 -21.33 -1.87
N GLY A 358 -14.34 -20.39 -1.15
CA GLY A 358 -13.29 -20.72 -0.19
C GLY A 358 -13.83 -21.47 1.04
N ASN A 359 -12.94 -22.09 1.81
CA ASN A 359 -13.26 -22.71 3.09
C ASN A 359 -12.22 -22.29 4.13
N LEU A 360 -12.45 -21.15 4.78
CA LEU A 360 -11.65 -20.65 5.87
C LEU A 360 -12.50 -20.61 7.14
N ILE A 361 -12.04 -21.35 8.17
CA ILE A 361 -12.71 -21.53 9.46
C ILE A 361 -11.87 -20.84 10.52
N GLU A 362 -12.50 -20.05 11.39
CA GLU A 362 -11.87 -19.38 12.54
C GLU A 362 -11.87 -20.26 13.79
#